data_AF-A0A428Z558-F1
#
_entry.id   AF-A0A428Z558-F1
#
_cell.length_a   1.000
_cell.length_b   1.000
_cell.length_c   1.000
_cell.angle_alpha   90.00
_cell.angle_beta   90.00
_cell.angle_gamma   90.00
#
_symmetry.space_group_name_H-M   'P 1'
#
loop_
_entity.id
_entity.type
_entity.pdbx_description
1 polymer ?
#
loop_
_entity_poly.entity_id
_entity_poly.type
_entity_poly.pdbx_seq_one_letter_code
_entity_poly.pdbx_strand_id
1 'polypeptide(L)'
;MTELSTMLSCDPVKRAVYASDTYFLESAEQLAELTDDVDGFATRHALLLLKPDAVITRGLLPALTWLGDNDFRVVAAARTRLDRTVVRALWYFQWNQATPHRRRLADLFAAASDSLVVIVRSLAEPEIPAAVRLTALKGPTDPDARVPGQLRFLLGRYSYLLNLVHTADEPADVVRELGVYFRYEERRRLVTAALHGADRTDRARELALDIYATTPQRDLTFGSSADRLSAELGKAVAGSRLAAQVATGLRDAMTRPLAWGELLRLAWREGIDLDPWDSAVVGASTLPMRRKEVPPLLAGVTAGQWRRHEAGSHGRTTHAG
;
A
#
# COMPACT_ATOMS: atom_id res chain seq x y z
N MET A 1 -19.61 24.99 1.66
CA MET A 1 -18.55 23.96 1.77
C MET A 1 -17.23 24.70 1.75
N THR A 2 -16.47 24.66 2.84
CA THR A 2 -15.12 25.23 2.87
C THR A 2 -14.24 24.41 1.93
N GLU A 3 -13.61 25.04 0.94
CA GLU A 3 -12.68 24.36 0.04
C GLU A 3 -11.47 23.89 0.86
N LEU A 4 -10.97 22.67 0.60
CA LEU A 4 -9.73 22.21 1.24
C LEU A 4 -8.56 23.12 0.87
N SER A 5 -7.61 23.24 1.79
CA SER A 5 -6.39 24.02 1.59
C SER A 5 -5.59 23.50 0.39
N THR A 6 -4.99 24.41 -0.39
CA THR A 6 -4.07 24.05 -1.48
C THR A 6 -2.78 23.41 -0.96
N MET A 7 -2.44 23.65 0.32
CA MET A 7 -1.33 22.97 1.01
C MET A 7 -1.60 21.47 1.23
N LEU A 8 -2.87 21.07 1.22
CA LEU A 8 -3.26 19.67 1.38
C LEU A 8 -3.27 18.92 0.04
N SER A 9 -3.67 19.58 -1.05
CA SER A 9 -3.54 19.01 -2.38
C SER A 9 -3.46 20.07 -3.48
N CYS A 10 -2.52 19.87 -4.41
CA CYS A 10 -2.43 20.68 -5.62
C CYS A 10 -3.52 20.36 -6.66
N ASP A 11 -4.26 19.24 -6.51
CA ASP A 11 -5.34 18.83 -7.41
C ASP A 11 -6.71 19.34 -6.93
N PRO A 12 -7.35 20.29 -7.65
CA PRO A 12 -8.65 20.83 -7.25
C PRO A 12 -9.76 19.77 -7.21
N VAL A 13 -9.69 18.72 -8.05
CA VAL A 13 -10.70 17.65 -8.05
C VAL A 13 -10.59 16.83 -6.78
N LYS A 14 -9.35 16.47 -6.38
CA LYS A 14 -9.13 15.77 -5.11
C LYS A 14 -9.61 16.60 -3.93
N ARG A 15 -9.31 17.91 -3.90
CA ARG A 15 -9.79 18.82 -2.86
C ARG A 15 -11.32 18.84 -2.74
N ALA A 16 -12.02 18.93 -3.86
CA ALA A 16 -13.48 18.91 -3.87
C ALA A 16 -14.05 17.59 -3.34
N VAL A 17 -13.46 16.45 -3.72
CA VAL A 17 -13.91 15.13 -3.26
C VAL A 17 -13.62 14.93 -1.77
N TYR A 18 -12.40 15.23 -1.31
CA TYR A 18 -11.99 14.98 0.07
C TYR A 18 -12.68 15.93 1.07
N ALA A 19 -13.15 17.10 0.63
CA ALA A 19 -13.99 17.99 1.44
C ALA A 19 -15.31 17.33 1.91
N SER A 20 -15.64 16.14 1.38
CA SER A 20 -16.81 15.34 1.75
C SER A 20 -16.49 13.87 2.06
N ASP A 21 -15.22 13.49 2.11
CA ASP A 21 -14.80 12.12 2.43
C ASP A 21 -14.77 11.94 3.96
N THR A 22 -15.54 10.98 4.48
CA THR A 22 -15.69 10.75 5.93
C THR A 22 -14.35 10.47 6.62
N TYR A 23 -13.46 9.69 6.01
CA TYR A 23 -12.17 9.37 6.62
C TYR A 23 -11.26 10.59 6.71
N PHE A 24 -11.32 11.46 5.70
CA PHE A 24 -10.65 12.75 5.75
C PHE A 24 -11.24 13.65 6.84
N LEU A 25 -12.56 13.86 6.86
CA LEU A 25 -13.23 14.78 7.78
C LEU A 25 -12.97 14.41 9.25
N GLU A 26 -13.21 13.15 9.63
CA GLU A 26 -12.99 12.69 11.01
C GLU A 26 -11.53 12.79 11.47
N SER A 27 -10.58 12.67 10.53
CA SER A 27 -9.15 12.77 10.84
C SER A 27 -8.70 14.22 10.92
N ALA A 28 -9.22 15.08 10.04
CA ALA A 28 -8.95 16.51 10.04
C ALA A 28 -9.51 17.19 11.29
N GLU A 29 -10.77 16.87 11.67
CA GLU A 29 -11.40 17.36 12.90
C GLU A 29 -10.60 16.97 14.14
N GLN A 30 -10.23 15.68 14.25
CA GLN A 30 -9.42 15.22 15.38
C GLN A 30 -8.01 15.86 15.38
N LEU A 31 -7.41 16.09 14.22
CA LEU A 31 -6.12 16.76 14.14
C LEU A 31 -6.22 18.23 14.59
N ALA A 32 -7.31 18.92 14.23
CA ALA A 32 -7.59 20.28 14.66
C ALA A 32 -7.83 20.40 16.18
N GLU A 33 -8.30 19.34 16.85
CA GLU A 33 -8.36 19.28 18.32
C GLU A 33 -6.97 19.16 18.98
N LEU A 34 -5.96 18.74 18.24
CA LEU A 34 -4.62 18.42 18.75
C LEU A 34 -3.55 19.46 18.35
N THR A 35 -3.79 20.23 17.29
CA THR A 35 -2.87 21.24 16.77
C THR A 35 -3.62 22.29 15.96
N ASP A 36 -3.20 23.56 16.08
CA ASP A 36 -3.71 24.64 15.23
C ASP A 36 -3.12 24.60 13.79
N ASP A 37 -2.06 23.81 13.59
CA ASP A 37 -1.32 23.69 12.31
C ASP A 37 -1.56 22.33 11.63
N VAL A 38 -2.80 22.10 11.20
CA VAL A 38 -3.22 20.87 10.47
C VAL A 38 -2.43 20.70 9.17
N ASP A 39 -2.32 21.75 8.37
CA ASP A 39 -1.63 21.74 7.08
C ASP A 39 -0.14 21.47 7.25
N GLY A 40 0.49 22.12 8.24
CA GLY A 40 1.89 21.87 8.56
C GLY A 40 2.14 20.47 9.08
N PHE A 41 1.23 19.89 9.86
CA PHE A 41 1.32 18.46 10.22
C PHE A 41 1.31 17.60 8.95
N ALA A 42 0.33 17.78 8.07
CA ALA A 42 0.14 16.96 6.87
C ALA A 42 1.28 17.12 5.86
N THR A 43 1.90 18.29 5.77
CA THR A 43 3.02 18.57 4.86
C THR A 43 4.36 18.04 5.37
N ARG A 44 4.59 18.04 6.68
CA ARG A 44 5.86 17.58 7.30
C ARG A 44 5.91 16.07 7.55
N HIS A 45 4.76 15.40 7.57
CA HIS A 45 4.66 13.97 7.83
C HIS A 45 4.27 13.17 6.58
N ALA A 46 4.63 11.89 6.59
CA ALA A 46 4.21 10.91 5.61
C ALA A 46 3.78 9.61 6.29
N LEU A 47 2.94 8.84 5.62
CA LEU A 47 2.55 7.49 6.02
C LEU A 47 3.22 6.46 5.12
N LEU A 48 3.74 5.39 5.73
CA LEU A 48 4.20 4.20 5.05
C LEU A 48 3.53 2.97 5.66
N LEU A 49 2.77 2.25 4.84
CA LEU A 49 2.28 0.92 5.13
C LEU A 49 3.27 -0.10 4.57
N LEU A 50 3.84 -0.90 5.46
CA LEU A 50 4.55 -2.13 5.16
C LEU A 50 3.53 -3.27 5.21
N LYS A 51 3.12 -3.70 4.02
CA LYS A 51 2.00 -4.64 3.81
C LYS A 51 2.36 -6.08 4.24
N PRO A 52 1.39 -7.02 4.27
CA PRO A 52 1.65 -8.41 4.61
C PRO A 52 2.74 -9.07 3.76
N ASP A 53 2.84 -8.71 2.48
CA ASP A 53 3.87 -9.20 1.56
C ASP A 53 5.28 -8.70 1.94
N ALA A 54 5.42 -7.55 2.59
CA ALA A 54 6.68 -7.11 3.21
C ALA A 54 6.99 -7.86 4.52
N VAL A 55 5.97 -8.38 5.21
CA VAL A 55 6.17 -9.15 6.44
C VAL A 55 6.78 -10.52 6.12
N ILE A 56 6.12 -11.27 5.24
CA ILE A 56 6.53 -12.65 4.94
C ILE A 56 7.87 -12.70 4.19
N THR A 57 8.26 -11.64 3.49
CA THR A 57 9.57 -11.53 2.80
C THR A 57 10.67 -10.94 3.69
N ARG A 58 10.37 -10.66 4.97
CA ARG A 58 11.28 -10.00 5.93
C ARG A 58 11.76 -8.61 5.47
N GLY A 59 10.87 -7.86 4.80
CA GLY A 59 11.10 -6.51 4.29
C GLY A 59 10.89 -5.35 5.28
N LEU A 60 10.21 -5.55 6.41
CA LEU A 60 10.01 -4.51 7.45
C LEU A 60 11.33 -3.88 7.94
N LEU A 61 12.28 -4.67 8.44
CA LEU A 61 13.53 -4.12 8.99
C LEU A 61 14.39 -3.44 7.92
N PRO A 62 14.59 -4.01 6.72
CA PRO A 62 15.24 -3.31 5.61
C PRO A 62 14.59 -1.97 5.27
N ALA A 63 13.24 -1.91 5.26
CA ALA A 63 12.53 -0.67 4.98
C ALA A 63 12.73 0.38 6.08
N LEU A 64 12.73 -0.02 7.35
CA LEU A 64 12.99 0.90 8.47
C LEU A 64 14.42 1.46 8.43
N THR A 65 15.41 0.65 8.07
CA THR A 65 16.78 1.13 7.83
C THR A 65 16.81 2.11 6.65
N TRP A 66 16.18 1.75 5.53
CA TRP A 66 16.12 2.60 4.35
C TRP A 66 15.51 3.97 4.62
N LEU A 67 14.49 4.08 5.50
CA LEU A 67 13.93 5.36 5.90
C LEU A 67 14.98 6.27 6.54
N GLY A 68 15.76 5.74 7.49
CA GLY A 68 16.84 6.47 8.14
C GLY A 68 17.91 6.93 7.14
N ASP A 69 18.31 6.04 6.24
CA ASP A 69 19.30 6.33 5.18
C ASP A 69 18.81 7.38 4.16
N ASN A 70 17.51 7.68 4.13
CA ASN A 70 16.87 8.63 3.21
C ASN A 70 16.27 9.85 3.93
N ASP A 71 16.83 10.22 5.08
CA ASP A 71 16.44 11.40 5.86
C ASP A 71 14.97 11.39 6.34
N PHE A 72 14.45 10.21 6.68
CA PHE A 72 13.16 10.07 7.34
C PHE A 72 13.33 9.53 8.76
N ARG A 73 12.74 10.23 9.73
CA ARG A 73 12.63 9.77 11.11
C ARG A 73 11.26 9.16 11.34
N VAL A 74 11.22 7.95 11.92
CA VAL A 74 9.95 7.37 12.41
C VAL A 74 9.54 8.10 13.68
N VAL A 75 8.34 8.69 13.69
CA VAL A 75 7.81 9.45 14.84
C VAL A 75 6.60 8.78 15.49
N ALA A 76 5.97 7.82 14.80
CA ALA A 76 4.98 6.91 15.38
C ALA A 76 4.94 5.60 14.57
N ALA A 77 4.52 4.51 15.22
CA ALA A 77 4.40 3.21 14.58
C ALA A 77 3.26 2.40 15.21
N ALA A 78 2.55 1.62 14.39
CA ALA A 78 1.47 0.75 14.83
C ALA A 78 1.41 -0.54 14.01
N ARG A 79 1.18 -1.66 14.70
CA ARG A 79 0.75 -2.92 14.10
C ARG A 79 -0.70 -2.75 13.67
N THR A 80 -1.00 -3.03 12.41
CA THR A 80 -2.37 -2.97 11.89
C THR A 80 -2.73 -4.27 11.18
N ARG A 81 -4.01 -4.63 11.21
CA ARG A 81 -4.54 -5.75 10.43
C ARG A 81 -5.34 -5.20 9.27
N LEU A 82 -4.94 -5.56 8.06
CA LEU A 82 -5.72 -5.22 6.88
C LEU A 82 -6.85 -6.24 6.72
N ASP A 83 -8.00 -5.75 6.32
CA ASP A 83 -9.11 -6.58 5.86
C ASP A 83 -9.66 -6.03 4.54
N ARG A 84 -10.67 -6.71 4.00
CA ARG A 84 -11.34 -6.27 2.77
C ARG A 84 -11.84 -4.83 2.88
N THR A 85 -12.39 -4.41 4.02
CA THR A 85 -12.97 -3.07 4.21
C THR A 85 -11.89 -2.00 4.18
N VAL A 86 -10.80 -2.19 4.94
CA VAL A 86 -9.64 -1.29 4.96
C VAL A 86 -9.03 -1.19 3.57
N VAL A 87 -8.81 -2.32 2.90
CA VAL A 87 -8.29 -2.38 1.53
C VAL A 87 -9.21 -1.62 0.56
N ARG A 88 -10.53 -1.75 0.68
CA ARG A 88 -11.48 -1.01 -0.17
C ARG A 88 -11.48 0.49 0.12
N ALA A 89 -11.32 0.89 1.38
CA ALA A 89 -11.25 2.30 1.76
C ALA A 89 -9.94 2.96 1.32
N LEU A 90 -8.78 2.31 1.47
CA LEU A 90 -7.48 2.86 1.07
C LEU A 90 -7.44 3.20 -0.41
N TRP A 91 -7.80 2.24 -1.27
CA TRP A 91 -7.72 2.39 -2.73
C TRP A 91 -9.08 2.68 -3.37
N TYR A 92 -10.03 3.27 -2.63
CA TYR A 92 -11.41 3.49 -3.11
C TYR A 92 -11.44 4.16 -4.49
N PHE A 93 -10.63 5.21 -4.68
CA PHE A 93 -10.56 5.98 -5.91
C PHE A 93 -9.76 5.32 -7.04
N GLN A 94 -9.09 4.20 -6.78
CA GLN A 94 -8.31 3.43 -7.76
C GLN A 94 -8.90 2.04 -8.04
N TRP A 95 -9.83 1.55 -7.20
CA TRP A 95 -10.42 0.22 -7.34
C TRP A 95 -11.26 0.05 -8.62
N ASN A 96 -11.71 1.14 -9.23
CA ASN A 96 -12.41 1.12 -10.52
C ASN A 96 -11.54 0.53 -11.66
N GLN A 97 -10.21 0.65 -11.56
CA GLN A 97 -9.28 0.05 -12.51
C GLN A 97 -9.01 -1.44 -12.26
N ALA A 98 -9.24 -1.93 -11.04
CA ALA A 98 -8.92 -3.31 -10.73
C ALA A 98 -9.95 -4.26 -11.32
N THR A 99 -9.46 -5.38 -11.87
CA THR A 99 -10.32 -6.48 -12.26
C THR A 99 -10.91 -7.21 -11.04
N PRO A 100 -11.98 -7.99 -11.21
CA PRO A 100 -12.47 -8.87 -10.15
C PRO A 100 -11.38 -9.82 -9.61
N HIS A 101 -10.47 -10.28 -10.47
CA HIS A 101 -9.34 -11.13 -10.08
C HIS A 101 -8.39 -10.41 -9.12
N ARG A 102 -7.95 -9.19 -9.45
CA ARG A 102 -7.09 -8.40 -8.57
C ARG A 102 -7.74 -8.16 -7.21
N ARG A 103 -9.03 -7.86 -7.19
CA ARG A 103 -9.79 -7.65 -5.95
C ARG A 103 -9.83 -8.92 -5.08
N ARG A 104 -10.12 -10.07 -5.69
CA ARG A 104 -10.13 -11.37 -4.98
C ARG A 104 -8.76 -11.71 -4.41
N LEU A 105 -7.70 -11.56 -5.21
CA LEU A 105 -6.33 -11.84 -4.75
C LEU A 105 -5.89 -10.87 -3.65
N ALA A 106 -6.23 -9.58 -3.76
CA ALA A 106 -5.97 -8.61 -2.70
C ALA A 106 -6.63 -8.99 -1.38
N ASP A 107 -7.88 -9.45 -1.43
CA ASP A 107 -8.61 -9.87 -0.23
C ASP A 107 -7.97 -11.10 0.43
N LEU A 108 -7.43 -12.04 -0.36
CA LEU A 108 -6.77 -13.25 0.13
C LEU A 108 -5.52 -12.95 0.97
N PHE A 109 -4.57 -12.17 0.44
CA PHE A 109 -3.30 -11.96 1.16
C PHE A 109 -3.36 -10.80 2.16
N ALA A 110 -4.25 -9.82 1.99
CA ALA A 110 -4.32 -8.68 2.91
C ALA A 110 -4.64 -9.11 4.35
N ALA A 111 -5.47 -10.13 4.52
CA ALA A 111 -5.86 -10.64 5.83
C ALA A 111 -4.94 -11.77 6.36
N ALA A 112 -3.93 -12.18 5.59
CA ALA A 112 -3.10 -13.35 5.87
C ALA A 112 -2.05 -13.12 6.96
N SER A 113 -1.64 -11.88 7.17
CA SER A 113 -0.81 -11.48 8.32
C SER A 113 -1.11 -10.03 8.69
N ASP A 114 -0.63 -9.63 9.87
CA ASP A 114 -0.61 -8.22 10.21
C ASP A 114 0.40 -7.45 9.34
N SER A 115 0.33 -6.13 9.43
CA SER A 115 1.13 -5.14 8.73
C SER A 115 1.70 -4.14 9.73
N LEU A 116 2.67 -3.34 9.29
CA LEU A 116 3.23 -2.26 10.08
C LEU A 116 2.97 -0.93 9.35
N VAL A 117 2.32 0.01 10.03
CA VAL A 117 2.20 1.39 9.56
C VAL A 117 3.14 2.26 10.39
N VAL A 118 3.90 3.11 9.72
CA VAL A 118 4.74 4.12 10.37
C VAL A 118 4.36 5.52 9.88
N ILE A 119 4.33 6.46 10.83
CA ILE A 119 4.33 7.89 10.54
C ILE A 119 5.78 8.34 10.57
N VAL A 120 6.23 8.94 9.48
CA VAL A 120 7.58 9.49 9.37
C VAL A 120 7.55 10.99 9.17
N ARG A 121 8.62 11.65 9.61
CA ARG A 121 8.90 13.06 9.35
C ARG A 121 10.16 13.18 8.49
N SER A 122 10.12 14.03 7.47
CA SER A 122 11.31 14.38 6.70
C SER A 122 12.27 15.22 7.55
N LEU A 123 13.56 14.88 7.54
CA LEU A 123 14.63 15.67 8.16
C LEU A 123 15.25 16.68 7.19
N ALA A 124 15.01 16.50 5.88
CA ALA A 124 15.43 17.45 4.85
C ALA A 124 14.49 18.67 4.80
N GLU A 125 15.05 19.82 4.40
CA GLU A 125 14.29 21.05 4.13
C GLU A 125 13.20 20.81 3.08
N PRO A 126 11.98 21.36 3.26
CA PRO A 126 10.84 21.01 2.44
C PRO A 126 10.85 21.73 1.08
N GLU A 127 11.40 21.09 0.05
CA GLU A 127 11.15 21.49 -1.36
C GLU A 127 9.73 21.10 -1.80
N ILE A 128 9.25 19.97 -1.27
CA ILE A 128 7.92 19.39 -1.51
C ILE A 128 7.46 18.71 -0.21
N PRO A 129 6.15 18.45 -0.03
CA PRO A 129 5.66 17.75 1.15
C PRO A 129 6.30 16.37 1.34
N ALA A 130 6.46 15.95 2.60
CA ALA A 130 7.15 14.71 2.97
C ALA A 130 6.52 13.47 2.33
N ALA A 131 5.19 13.41 2.25
CA ALA A 131 4.45 12.32 1.59
C ALA A 131 4.77 12.21 0.09
N VAL A 132 4.90 13.35 -0.58
CA VAL A 132 5.22 13.43 -2.01
C VAL A 132 6.66 12.97 -2.26
N ARG A 133 7.61 13.42 -1.41
CA ARG A 133 9.01 12.97 -1.45
C ARG A 133 9.11 11.47 -1.23
N LEU A 134 8.48 10.95 -0.17
CA LEU A 134 8.50 9.53 0.16
C LEU A 134 7.88 8.70 -0.97
N THR A 135 6.79 9.16 -1.58
CA THR A 135 6.14 8.48 -2.71
C THR A 135 7.02 8.44 -3.95
N ALA A 136 7.78 9.50 -4.23
CA ALA A 136 8.76 9.50 -5.33
C ALA A 136 9.90 8.49 -5.07
N LEU A 137 10.45 8.47 -3.84
CA LEU A 137 11.54 7.56 -3.45
C LEU A 137 11.07 6.10 -3.27
N LYS A 138 9.79 5.87 -2.97
CA LYS A 138 9.17 4.53 -2.92
C LYS A 138 9.37 3.77 -4.23
N GLY A 139 9.27 4.49 -5.36
CA GLY A 139 9.36 3.92 -6.70
C GLY A 139 8.03 3.40 -7.25
N PRO A 140 7.97 3.12 -8.57
CA PRO A 140 6.76 2.76 -9.27
C PRO A 140 6.21 1.39 -8.83
N THR A 141 4.91 1.20 -9.04
CA THR A 141 4.24 -0.07 -8.73
C THR A 141 4.69 -1.19 -9.66
N ASP A 142 4.92 -0.86 -10.93
CA ASP A 142 5.47 -1.78 -11.93
C ASP A 142 6.89 -2.23 -11.53
N PRO A 143 7.13 -3.55 -11.31
CA PRO A 143 8.44 -4.09 -10.96
C PRO A 143 9.57 -3.71 -11.93
N ASP A 144 9.28 -3.66 -13.22
CA ASP A 144 10.30 -3.48 -14.26
C ASP A 144 10.74 -2.02 -14.40
N ALA A 145 9.92 -1.08 -13.92
CA ALA A 145 10.21 0.35 -13.92
C ALA A 145 11.01 0.82 -12.69
N ARG A 146 11.29 -0.07 -11.72
CA ARG A 146 11.97 0.29 -10.46
C ARG A 146 13.47 0.42 -10.68
N VAL A 147 14.09 1.43 -10.06
CA VAL A 147 15.53 1.69 -10.20
C VAL A 147 16.27 1.63 -8.86
N PRO A 148 17.60 1.37 -8.85
CA PRO A 148 18.40 1.36 -7.62
C PRO A 148 18.19 2.61 -6.75
N GLY A 149 18.24 2.43 -5.43
CA GLY A 149 17.97 3.48 -4.45
C GLY A 149 16.50 3.60 -4.03
N GLN A 150 15.55 3.13 -4.85
CA GLN A 150 14.13 3.15 -4.48
C GLN A 150 13.76 2.06 -3.48
N LEU A 151 12.82 2.35 -2.57
CA LEU A 151 12.38 1.38 -1.55
C LEU A 151 11.86 0.08 -2.18
N ARG A 152 11.00 0.17 -3.22
CA ARG A 152 10.49 -1.03 -3.90
C ARG A 152 11.54 -1.77 -4.73
N PHE A 153 12.65 -1.12 -5.09
CA PHE A 153 13.78 -1.82 -5.70
C PHE A 153 14.52 -2.62 -4.63
N LEU A 154 14.83 -1.99 -3.49
CA LEU A 154 15.50 -2.62 -2.34
C LEU A 154 14.75 -3.86 -1.86
N LEU A 155 13.43 -3.76 -1.69
CA LEU A 155 12.63 -4.83 -1.11
C LEU A 155 12.31 -5.98 -2.07
N GLY A 156 12.58 -5.83 -3.37
CA GLY A 156 12.41 -6.89 -4.37
C GLY A 156 11.33 -6.63 -5.42
N ARG A 157 11.41 -7.38 -6.52
CA ARG A 157 10.63 -7.21 -7.75
C ARG A 157 9.74 -8.43 -8.02
N TYR A 158 8.52 -8.42 -7.46
CA TYR A 158 7.61 -9.58 -7.58
C TYR A 158 6.50 -9.34 -8.61
N SER A 159 5.47 -8.56 -8.28
CA SER A 159 4.37 -8.27 -9.20
C SER A 159 3.75 -6.91 -8.93
N TYR A 160 2.79 -6.51 -9.77
CA TYR A 160 2.02 -5.29 -9.59
C TYR A 160 1.19 -5.31 -8.29
N LEU A 161 0.72 -6.49 -7.89
CA LEU A 161 -0.06 -6.70 -6.67
C LEU A 161 0.84 -6.85 -5.43
N LEU A 162 1.91 -7.63 -5.58
CA LEU A 162 2.91 -7.93 -4.54
C LEU A 162 4.06 -6.91 -4.62
N ASN A 163 3.75 -5.70 -4.18
CA ASN A 163 4.62 -4.53 -4.25
C ASN A 163 5.10 -4.02 -2.88
N LEU A 164 4.80 -4.78 -1.82
CA LEU A 164 5.34 -4.72 -0.45
C LEU A 164 4.97 -3.50 0.38
N VAL A 165 4.90 -2.33 -0.25
CA VAL A 165 4.73 -1.06 0.44
C VAL A 165 3.72 -0.16 -0.24
N HIS A 166 3.02 0.61 0.57
CA HIS A 166 2.12 1.70 0.17
C HIS A 166 2.46 2.95 0.97
N THR A 167 2.31 4.12 0.35
CA THR A 167 2.50 5.41 1.02
C THR A 167 1.30 6.27 0.69
N ALA A 168 0.90 7.15 1.62
CA ALA A 168 0.05 8.27 1.27
C ALA A 168 0.77 9.13 0.21
N ASP A 169 0.09 9.43 -0.90
CA ASP A 169 0.74 10.04 -2.07
C ASP A 169 1.00 11.55 -1.87
N GLU A 170 0.16 12.23 -1.07
CA GLU A 170 0.29 13.67 -0.75
C GLU A 170 -0.33 14.02 0.63
N PRO A 171 -0.21 15.28 1.12
CA PRO A 171 -0.68 15.66 2.46
C PRO A 171 -2.15 15.35 2.75
N ALA A 172 -3.06 15.58 1.79
CA ALA A 172 -4.47 15.23 1.94
C ALA A 172 -4.67 13.71 2.13
N ASP A 173 -3.86 12.89 1.48
CA ASP A 173 -3.88 11.43 1.65
C ASP A 173 -3.34 11.03 3.02
N VAL A 174 -2.36 11.75 3.59
CA VAL A 174 -1.86 11.51 4.96
C VAL A 174 -3.00 11.66 5.96
N VAL A 175 -3.74 12.77 5.89
CA VAL A 175 -4.87 13.04 6.78
C VAL A 175 -5.96 11.98 6.59
N ARG A 176 -6.35 11.70 5.35
CA ARG A 176 -7.39 10.70 5.06
C ARG A 176 -7.03 9.30 5.52
N GLU A 177 -5.80 8.84 5.21
CA GLU A 177 -5.40 7.46 5.48
C GLU A 177 -5.23 7.19 6.99
N LEU A 178 -4.93 8.19 7.83
CA LEU A 178 -5.01 8.05 9.29
C LEU A 178 -6.39 7.56 9.73
N GLY A 179 -7.45 8.12 9.15
CA GLY A 179 -8.84 7.73 9.42
C GLY A 179 -9.19 6.33 8.91
N VAL A 180 -8.55 5.91 7.81
CA VAL A 180 -8.75 4.57 7.25
C VAL A 180 -8.05 3.50 8.07
N TYR A 181 -6.81 3.74 8.51
CA TYR A 181 -6.02 2.73 9.24
C TYR A 181 -6.47 2.57 10.69
N PHE A 182 -6.86 3.66 11.35
CA PHE A 182 -6.93 3.70 12.80
C PHE A 182 -8.27 4.20 13.32
N ARG A 183 -8.78 3.49 14.32
CA ARG A 183 -9.93 3.95 15.12
C ARG A 183 -9.56 5.21 15.90
N TYR A 184 -10.57 5.97 16.31
CA TYR A 184 -10.42 7.29 16.96
C TYR A 184 -9.31 7.33 18.03
N GLU A 185 -9.34 6.42 19.02
CA GLU A 185 -8.35 6.42 20.13
C GLU A 185 -6.94 6.09 19.68
N GLU A 186 -6.78 5.13 18.77
CA GLU A 186 -5.46 4.76 18.25
C GLU A 186 -4.88 5.87 17.37
N ARG A 187 -5.72 6.47 16.52
CA ARG A 187 -5.38 7.63 15.69
C ARG A 187 -4.94 8.80 16.55
N ARG A 188 -5.69 9.14 17.61
CA ARG A 188 -5.34 10.20 18.57
C ARG A 188 -3.95 9.96 19.15
N ARG A 189 -3.69 8.76 19.69
CA ARG A 189 -2.38 8.42 20.28
C ARG A 189 -1.23 8.55 19.27
N LEU A 190 -1.41 8.06 18.04
CA LEU A 190 -0.38 8.12 17.00
C LEU A 190 -0.11 9.54 16.53
N VAL A 191 -1.15 10.34 16.31
CA VAL A 191 -1.03 11.75 15.94
C VAL A 191 -0.36 12.55 17.06
N THR A 192 -0.76 12.34 18.31
CA THR A 192 -0.08 12.95 19.46
C THR A 192 1.39 12.57 19.50
N ALA A 193 1.75 11.30 19.32
CA ALA A 193 3.15 10.86 19.28
C ALA A 193 3.94 11.52 18.12
N ALA A 194 3.33 11.62 16.94
CA ALA A 194 3.93 12.27 15.78
C ALA A 194 4.15 13.78 16.01
N LEU A 195 3.20 14.48 16.64
CA LEU A 195 3.32 15.89 17.02
C LEU A 195 4.46 16.14 18.00
N HIS A 196 4.69 15.23 18.96
CA HIS A 196 5.84 15.31 19.87
C HIS A 196 7.18 15.14 19.12
N GLY A 197 7.20 14.42 18.00
CA GLY A 197 8.36 14.31 17.11
C GLY A 197 9.54 13.51 17.65
N ALA A 198 9.37 12.79 18.76
CA ALA A 198 10.39 11.89 19.30
C ALA A 198 10.74 10.78 18.31
N ASP A 199 12.00 10.37 18.26
CA ASP A 199 12.41 9.22 17.44
C ASP A 199 11.81 7.93 18.01
N ARG A 200 11.05 7.21 17.18
CA ARG A 200 10.36 5.96 17.50
C ARG A 200 10.86 4.80 16.63
N THR A 201 12.04 4.92 16.06
CA THR A 201 12.64 3.88 15.21
C THR A 201 12.79 2.55 15.95
N ASP A 202 13.28 2.57 17.19
CA ASP A 202 13.41 1.34 18.00
C ASP A 202 12.06 0.69 18.29
N ARG A 203 11.04 1.51 18.60
CA ARG A 203 9.68 1.00 18.80
C ARG A 203 9.11 0.35 17.53
N ALA A 204 9.39 0.93 16.36
CA ALA A 204 8.99 0.33 15.09
C ALA A 204 9.72 -1.00 14.82
N ARG A 205 11.00 -1.10 15.19
CA ARG A 205 11.79 -2.34 15.10
C ARG A 205 11.26 -3.42 16.02
N GLU A 206 10.91 -3.09 17.27
CA GLU A 206 10.26 -4.03 18.21
C GLU A 206 8.96 -4.60 17.61
N LEU A 207 8.08 -3.72 17.12
CA LEU A 207 6.83 -4.16 16.47
C LEU A 207 7.10 -5.05 15.25
N ALA A 208 8.12 -4.74 14.45
CA ALA A 208 8.49 -5.56 13.30
C ALA A 208 8.94 -6.97 13.74
N LEU A 209 9.75 -7.07 14.80
CA LEU A 209 10.19 -8.34 15.36
C LEU A 209 9.02 -9.15 15.94
N ASP A 210 8.10 -8.51 16.64
CA ASP A 210 6.89 -9.15 17.17
C ASP A 210 6.00 -9.72 16.05
N ILE A 211 5.84 -8.96 14.96
CA ILE A 211 5.10 -9.42 13.78
C ILE A 211 5.84 -10.62 13.14
N TYR A 212 7.16 -10.57 13.01
CA TYR A 212 7.96 -11.67 12.47
C TYR A 212 7.90 -12.94 13.30
N ALA A 213 7.90 -12.82 14.62
CA ALA A 213 7.82 -13.96 15.54
C ALA A 213 6.53 -14.77 15.35
N THR A 214 5.45 -14.13 14.89
CA THR A 214 4.14 -14.76 14.68
C THR A 214 3.83 -15.07 13.22
N THR A 215 4.70 -14.69 12.29
CA THR A 215 4.46 -14.83 10.84
C THR A 215 5.61 -15.58 10.18
N PRO A 216 5.36 -16.80 9.64
CA PRO A 216 6.38 -17.55 8.91
C PRO A 216 6.92 -16.78 7.70
N GLN A 217 8.22 -16.93 7.45
CA GLN A 217 8.84 -16.39 6.23
C GLN A 217 8.38 -17.19 5.02
N ARG A 218 8.17 -16.50 3.90
CA ARG A 218 7.85 -17.13 2.61
C ARG A 218 8.60 -16.45 1.49
N ASP A 219 9.02 -17.24 0.51
CA ASP A 219 9.40 -16.71 -0.80
C ASP A 219 8.14 -16.37 -1.60
N LEU A 220 8.26 -15.39 -2.50
CA LEU A 220 7.19 -14.99 -3.43
C LEU A 220 7.56 -15.35 -4.87
N THR A 221 8.30 -16.45 -5.06
CA THR A 221 8.73 -16.88 -6.39
C THR A 221 7.64 -17.68 -7.08
N PHE A 222 7.45 -17.42 -8.38
CA PHE A 222 6.39 -18.08 -9.14
C PHE A 222 6.53 -19.60 -9.15
N GLY A 223 7.74 -20.13 -9.38
CA GLY A 223 7.99 -21.56 -9.50
C GLY A 223 7.62 -22.32 -8.22
N SER A 224 8.16 -21.90 -7.07
CA SER A 224 7.88 -22.58 -5.80
C SER A 224 6.41 -22.48 -5.38
N SER A 225 5.73 -21.35 -5.65
CA SER A 225 4.29 -21.23 -5.41
C SER A 225 3.46 -22.10 -6.37
N ALA A 226 3.86 -22.22 -7.64
CA ALA A 226 3.20 -23.09 -8.62
C ALA A 226 3.34 -24.57 -8.23
N ASP A 227 4.52 -25.01 -7.77
CA ASP A 227 4.75 -26.39 -7.33
C ASP A 227 3.88 -26.74 -6.11
N ARG A 228 3.81 -25.83 -5.11
CA ARG A 228 2.96 -26.00 -3.92
C ARG A 228 1.47 -26.05 -4.30
N LEU A 229 1.00 -25.14 -5.14
CA LEU A 229 -0.39 -25.16 -5.62
C LEU A 229 -0.73 -26.41 -6.43
N SER A 230 0.20 -26.91 -7.25
CA SER A 230 0.00 -28.15 -8.01
C SER A 230 -0.25 -29.33 -7.06
N ALA A 231 0.59 -29.47 -6.05
CA ALA A 231 0.46 -30.51 -5.04
C ALA A 231 -0.83 -30.37 -4.22
N GLU A 232 -1.20 -29.15 -3.84
CA GLU A 232 -2.43 -28.85 -3.10
C GLU A 232 -3.68 -29.16 -3.92
N LEU A 233 -3.75 -28.67 -5.17
CA LEU A 233 -4.84 -28.96 -6.10
C LEU A 233 -5.01 -30.45 -6.33
N GLY A 234 -3.91 -31.17 -6.59
CA GLY A 234 -3.93 -32.62 -6.80
C GLY A 234 -4.51 -33.38 -5.61
N LYS A 235 -4.16 -32.97 -4.39
CA LYS A 235 -4.72 -33.54 -3.15
C LYS A 235 -6.20 -33.18 -2.99
N ALA A 236 -6.57 -31.93 -3.22
CA ALA A 236 -7.93 -31.43 -3.00
C ALA A 236 -8.97 -32.09 -3.92
N VAL A 237 -8.57 -32.50 -5.13
CA VAL A 237 -9.48 -33.14 -6.09
C VAL A 237 -9.34 -34.66 -6.16
N ALA A 238 -8.49 -35.28 -5.34
CA ALA A 238 -8.26 -36.71 -5.37
C ALA A 238 -9.57 -37.49 -5.18
N GLY A 239 -9.86 -38.43 -6.10
CA GLY A 239 -11.11 -39.22 -6.08
C GLY A 239 -12.38 -38.46 -6.47
N SER A 240 -12.28 -37.17 -6.82
CA SER A 240 -13.42 -36.37 -7.29
C SER A 240 -13.57 -36.43 -8.81
N ARG A 241 -14.77 -36.06 -9.30
CA ARG A 241 -15.05 -35.85 -10.74
C ARG A 241 -14.14 -34.80 -11.39
N LEU A 242 -13.50 -33.93 -10.61
CA LEU A 242 -12.63 -32.86 -11.09
C LEU A 242 -11.19 -33.32 -11.34
N ALA A 243 -10.81 -34.51 -10.87
CA ALA A 243 -9.42 -34.99 -10.92
C ALA A 243 -8.84 -34.98 -12.34
N ALA A 244 -9.58 -35.50 -13.32
CA ALA A 244 -9.13 -35.54 -14.71
C ALA A 244 -8.99 -34.14 -15.33
N GLN A 245 -9.90 -33.22 -15.00
CA GLN A 245 -9.87 -31.84 -15.49
C GLN A 245 -8.68 -31.08 -14.90
N VAL A 246 -8.46 -31.18 -13.59
CA VAL A 246 -7.31 -30.55 -12.91
C VAL A 246 -6.00 -31.15 -13.40
N ALA A 247 -5.89 -32.48 -13.55
CA ALA A 247 -4.68 -33.12 -14.07
C ALA A 247 -4.34 -32.64 -15.49
N THR A 248 -5.35 -32.41 -16.33
CA THR A 248 -5.15 -31.84 -17.67
C THR A 248 -4.70 -30.39 -17.59
N GLY A 249 -5.38 -29.56 -16.80
CA GLY A 249 -4.99 -28.16 -16.63
C GLY A 249 -3.60 -27.99 -16.01
N LEU A 250 -3.17 -28.89 -15.12
CA LEU A 250 -1.82 -28.87 -14.55
C LEU A 250 -0.75 -29.16 -15.61
N ARG A 251 -0.96 -30.15 -16.48
CA ARG A 251 -0.03 -30.41 -17.61
C ARG A 251 0.08 -29.19 -18.53
N ASP A 252 -1.04 -28.53 -18.81
CA ASP A 252 -1.05 -27.29 -19.59
C ASP A 252 -0.30 -26.16 -18.88
N ALA A 253 -0.53 -25.99 -17.58
CA ALA A 253 0.10 -24.94 -16.76
C ALA A 253 1.62 -25.11 -16.62
N MET A 254 2.13 -26.35 -16.67
CA MET A 254 3.57 -26.64 -16.70
C MET A 254 4.25 -26.19 -18.00
N THR A 255 3.52 -26.14 -19.11
CA THR A 255 4.08 -25.72 -20.42
C THR A 255 3.75 -24.26 -20.75
N ARG A 256 2.62 -23.75 -20.25
CA ARG A 256 2.12 -22.41 -20.49
C ARG A 256 1.75 -21.75 -19.16
N PRO A 257 2.63 -20.90 -18.58
CA PRO A 257 2.38 -20.28 -17.28
C PRO A 257 1.02 -19.57 -17.17
N LEU A 258 0.50 -19.00 -18.26
CA LEU A 258 -0.82 -18.35 -18.26
C LEU A 258 -2.00 -19.31 -17.99
N ALA A 259 -1.85 -20.61 -18.24
CA ALA A 259 -2.90 -21.60 -17.98
C ALA A 259 -3.16 -21.80 -16.47
N TRP A 260 -2.23 -21.40 -15.60
CA TRP A 260 -2.50 -21.31 -14.16
C TRP A 260 -3.68 -20.40 -13.82
N GLY A 261 -3.91 -19.33 -14.59
CA GLY A 261 -5.06 -18.46 -14.40
C GLY A 261 -6.40 -19.15 -14.68
N GLU A 262 -6.42 -20.19 -15.52
CA GLU A 262 -7.61 -21.03 -15.76
C GLU A 262 -7.84 -22.00 -14.60
N LEU A 263 -6.77 -22.64 -14.11
CA LEU A 263 -6.82 -23.52 -12.94
C LEU A 263 -7.31 -22.79 -11.68
N LEU A 264 -6.80 -21.58 -11.41
CA LEU A 264 -7.26 -20.78 -10.26
C LEU A 264 -8.74 -20.44 -10.38
N ARG A 265 -9.23 -20.10 -11.58
CA ARG A 265 -10.65 -19.83 -11.82
C ARG A 265 -11.52 -21.08 -11.63
N LEU A 266 -11.04 -22.25 -12.05
CA LEU A 266 -11.69 -23.53 -11.80
C LEU A 266 -11.78 -23.78 -10.28
N ALA A 267 -10.65 -23.70 -9.57
CA ALA A 267 -10.60 -23.91 -8.13
C ALA A 267 -11.58 -23.01 -7.38
N TRP A 268 -11.64 -21.72 -7.73
CA TRP A 268 -12.57 -20.78 -7.11
C TRP A 268 -14.03 -21.06 -7.39
N ARG A 269 -14.37 -21.53 -8.61
CA ARG A 269 -15.74 -21.89 -8.96
C ARG A 269 -16.22 -23.13 -8.22
N GLU A 270 -15.32 -24.10 -8.03
CA GLU A 270 -15.62 -25.36 -7.35
C GLU A 270 -15.45 -25.26 -5.82
N GLY A 271 -15.11 -24.08 -5.30
CA GLY A 271 -14.96 -23.86 -3.86
C GLY A 271 -13.75 -24.56 -3.23
N ILE A 272 -12.71 -24.85 -4.03
CA ILE A 272 -11.46 -25.42 -3.54
C ILE A 272 -10.71 -24.34 -2.77
N ASP A 273 -10.48 -24.59 -1.49
CA ASP A 273 -9.64 -23.74 -0.66
C ASP A 273 -8.16 -24.01 -0.99
N LEU A 274 -7.42 -22.93 -1.22
CA LEU A 274 -6.02 -22.96 -1.65
C LEU A 274 -5.22 -21.99 -0.78
N ASP A 275 -3.93 -22.26 -0.58
CA ASP A 275 -3.05 -21.37 0.16
C ASP A 275 -3.15 -19.92 -0.39
N PRO A 276 -3.49 -18.92 0.45
CA PRO A 276 -3.70 -17.55 0.00
C PRO A 276 -2.48 -16.92 -0.65
N TRP A 277 -1.27 -17.25 -0.16
CA TRP A 277 -0.03 -16.68 -0.66
C TRP A 277 0.33 -17.25 -2.02
N ASP A 278 0.27 -18.57 -2.16
CA ASP A 278 0.61 -19.20 -3.44
C ASP A 278 -0.43 -18.84 -4.51
N SER A 279 -1.72 -18.75 -4.13
CA SER A 279 -2.79 -18.21 -4.97
C SER A 279 -2.53 -16.77 -5.41
N ALA A 280 -2.06 -15.91 -4.50
CA ALA A 280 -1.74 -14.51 -4.80
C ALA A 280 -0.52 -14.39 -5.72
N VAL A 281 0.54 -15.15 -5.50
CA VAL A 281 1.75 -15.16 -6.33
C VAL A 281 1.41 -15.61 -7.76
N VAL A 282 0.87 -16.82 -7.90
CA VAL A 282 0.56 -17.39 -9.21
C VAL A 282 -0.52 -16.57 -9.91
N GLY A 283 -1.55 -16.15 -9.18
CA GLY A 283 -2.65 -15.36 -9.73
C GLY A 283 -2.20 -13.99 -10.20
N ALA A 284 -1.34 -13.29 -9.46
CA ALA A 284 -0.86 -11.96 -9.86
C ALA A 284 0.00 -11.98 -11.13
N SER A 285 0.65 -13.12 -11.42
CA SER A 285 1.47 -13.31 -12.63
C SER A 285 0.68 -13.77 -13.84
N THR A 286 -0.53 -14.31 -13.67
CA THR A 286 -1.23 -15.06 -14.74
C THR A 286 -2.63 -14.54 -15.05
N LEU A 287 -3.23 -13.79 -14.12
CA LEU A 287 -4.55 -13.19 -14.30
C LEU A 287 -4.42 -11.69 -14.66
N PRO A 288 -5.38 -11.13 -15.41
CA PRO A 288 -5.36 -9.70 -15.72
C PRO A 288 -5.61 -8.90 -14.44
N MET A 289 -4.66 -8.06 -14.04
CA MET A 289 -4.73 -7.29 -12.79
C MET A 289 -5.41 -5.93 -12.93
N ARG A 290 -5.41 -5.35 -14.14
CA ARG A 290 -5.87 -3.98 -14.39
C ARG A 290 -6.71 -3.91 -15.67
N ARG A 291 -7.77 -3.11 -15.64
CA ARG A 291 -8.51 -2.62 -16.82
C ARG A 291 -7.72 -1.45 -17.41
N LYS A 292 -7.09 -1.65 -18.56
CA LYS A 292 -6.12 -0.67 -19.11
C LYS A 292 -6.80 0.61 -19.60
N GLU A 293 -8.07 0.49 -19.97
CA GLU A 293 -8.89 1.51 -20.61
C GLU A 293 -9.62 2.41 -19.59
N VAL A 294 -9.54 2.08 -18.29
CA VAL A 294 -10.26 2.78 -17.23
C VAL A 294 -9.27 3.65 -16.44
N PRO A 295 -9.37 4.98 -16.48
CA PRO A 295 -8.56 5.87 -15.64
C PRO A 295 -9.01 5.79 -14.17
N PRO A 296 -8.18 6.21 -13.19
CA PRO A 296 -8.61 6.22 -11.79
C PRO A 296 -9.64 7.34 -11.58
N LEU A 297 -10.49 7.21 -10.56
CA LEU A 297 -11.40 8.29 -10.19
C LEU A 297 -10.63 9.52 -9.70
N LEU A 298 -9.56 9.29 -8.93
CA LEU A 298 -8.58 10.30 -8.55
C LEU A 298 -7.19 9.78 -8.87
N ALA A 299 -6.44 10.55 -9.66
CA ALA A 299 -5.05 10.25 -9.95
C ALA A 299 -4.16 10.59 -8.74
N GLY A 300 -3.04 9.87 -8.61
CA GLY A 300 -1.96 10.33 -7.74
C GLY A 300 -1.30 11.57 -8.33
N VAL A 301 -0.83 12.46 -7.46
CA VAL A 301 -0.04 13.63 -7.85
C VAL A 301 1.44 13.28 -7.87
N THR A 302 2.17 13.88 -8.80
CA THR A 302 3.62 13.68 -8.94
C THR A 302 4.39 14.79 -8.23
N ALA A 303 5.63 14.51 -7.83
CA ALA A 303 6.55 15.53 -7.31
C ALA A 303 6.71 16.72 -8.26
N GLY A 304 6.71 16.48 -9.58
CA GLY A 304 6.78 17.54 -10.58
C GLY A 304 5.54 18.44 -10.62
N GLN A 305 4.35 17.90 -10.38
CA GLN A 305 3.12 18.71 -10.25
C GLN A 305 3.18 19.59 -9.00
N TRP A 306 3.64 19.04 -7.86
CA TRP A 306 3.82 19.81 -6.62
C TRP A 306 4.84 20.93 -6.75
N ARG A 307 6.02 20.68 -7.33
CA ARG A 307 7.02 21.74 -7.57
C ARG A 307 6.47 22.90 -8.40
N ARG A 308 5.67 22.61 -9.44
CA ARG A 308 5.02 23.64 -10.24
C ARG A 308 3.96 24.40 -9.45
N HIS A 309 3.22 23.70 -8.60
CA HIS A 309 2.25 24.33 -7.69
C HIS A 309 2.94 25.30 -6.74
N GLU A 310 4.00 24.88 -6.06
CA GLU A 310 4.78 25.71 -5.14
C GLU A 310 5.36 26.95 -5.84
N ALA A 311 6.00 26.76 -7.01
CA ALA A 311 6.55 27.87 -7.78
C ALA A 311 5.47 28.90 -8.20
N GLY A 312 4.28 28.42 -8.59
CA GLY A 312 3.16 29.27 -8.99
C GLY A 312 2.45 29.99 -7.83
N SER A 313 2.64 29.52 -6.59
CA SER A 313 2.15 30.18 -5.37
C SER A 313 3.12 31.29 -4.92
N HIS A 314 4.43 31.03 -4.95
CA HIS A 314 5.47 32.01 -4.57
C HIS A 314 5.54 33.20 -5.55
N GLY A 315 5.27 32.99 -6.85
CA GLY A 315 5.25 34.07 -7.85
C GLY A 315 4.04 35.00 -7.76
N ARG A 316 2.96 34.61 -7.06
CA ARG A 316 1.79 35.48 -6.86
C ARG A 316 1.95 36.41 -5.67
N THR A 317 2.73 36.03 -4.66
CA THR A 317 3.03 36.86 -3.49
C THR A 317 4.01 38.00 -3.79
N THR A 318 4.80 37.93 -4.86
CA THR A 318 5.79 38.98 -5.22
C THR A 318 5.25 40.10 -6.10
N HIS A 319 3.98 40.05 -6.52
CA HIS A 319 3.32 41.08 -7.35
C HIS A 319 2.18 41.82 -6.64
N ALA A 320 2.04 41.64 -5.33
CA ALA A 320 1.07 42.35 -4.49
C ALA A 320 1.77 43.30 -3.50
N GLY A 321 2.78 44.04 -3.99
CA GLY A 321 3.48 45.11 -3.27
C GLY A 321 3.42 46.41 -4.06
#